data_AF-A0A4R9VRF8-F1
#
_entry.id   AF-A0A4R9VRF8-F1
#
_cell.length_a   1.000
_cell.length_b   1.000
_cell.length_c   1.000
_cell.angle_alpha   90.00
_cell.angle_beta   90.00
_cell.angle_gamma   90.00
#
_symmetry.space_group_name_H-M   'P 1'
#
loop_
_entity.id
_entity.type
_entity.pdbx_description
1 polymer ?
#
loop_
_entity_poly.entity_id
_entity_poly.type
_entity_poly.pdbx_seq_one_letter_code
_entity_poly.pdbx_strand_id
1 'polypeptide(L)' 'MFDNILYEDNHLLMVEKPINVPVQEDNSRDQDLLSILKKYIKVQYNKPGNVYLGLVHRLDRPVGGTIVFAK' A
#
# COMPACT_ATOMS: atom_id res chain seq x y z
N MET A 1 -9.23 4.80 -7.68
CA MET A 1 -9.50 3.58 -6.90
C MET A 1 -8.25 2.71 -7.03
N PHE A 2 -7.88 1.90 -6.03
CA PHE A 2 -6.78 0.95 -6.18
C PHE A 2 -7.42 -0.41 -6.41
N ASP A 3 -7.18 -1.02 -7.57
CA ASP A 3 -8.02 -2.11 -8.06
C ASP A 3 -7.42 -3.50 -7.76
N ASN A 4 -6.17 -3.56 -7.25
CA ASN A 4 -5.42 -4.79 -7.04
C ASN A 4 -5.47 -5.29 -5.59
N ILE A 5 -6.65 -5.30 -4.97
CA ILE A 5 -6.84 -5.78 -3.59
C ILE A 5 -7.12 -7.28 -3.62
N LEU A 6 -6.30 -8.04 -2.91
CA LEU A 6 -6.44 -9.49 -2.79
C LEU A 6 -7.28 -9.88 -1.58
N TYR A 7 -7.13 -9.12 -0.48
CA TYR A 7 -7.91 -9.28 0.74
C TYR A 7 -7.88 -8.00 1.58
N GLU A 8 -8.98 -7.66 2.24
CA GLU A 8 -9.04 -6.53 3.16
C GLU A 8 -10.04 -6.80 4.29
N ASP A 9 -9.59 -6.57 5.52
CA ASP A 9 -10.45 -6.52 6.70
C ASP A 9 -10.14 -5.28 7.57
N ASN A 10 -10.46 -5.34 8.86
CA ASN A 10 -10.19 -4.25 9.80
C ASN A 10 -8.69 -4.12 10.16
N HIS A 11 -7.92 -5.20 10.11
CA HIS A 11 -6.53 -5.28 10.62
C HIS A 11 -5.50 -5.55 9.52
N LEU A 12 -5.89 -6.15 8.40
CA LEU A 12 -5.04 -6.59 7.32
C LEU A 12 -5.50 -5.98 5.99
N LEU A 13 -4.52 -5.57 5.20
CA LEU A 13 -4.70 -5.19 3.80
C LEU A 13 -3.67 -5.94 2.96
N MET A 14 -4.13 -6.86 2.12
CA MET A 14 -3.31 -7.63 1.20
C MET A 14 -3.58 -7.18 -0.23
N VAL A 15 -2.53 -6.87 -0.96
CA VAL A 15 -2.62 -6.36 -2.34
C VAL A 15 -1.60 -7.03 -3.24
N GLU A 16 -1.84 -6.94 -4.54
CA GLU A 16 -0.82 -7.25 -5.54
C GLU A 16 0.01 -5.99 -5.83
N LYS A 17 1.29 -6.05 -5.50
CA LYS A 17 2.28 -5.02 -5.81
C LYS A 17 2.65 -5.09 -7.30
N PRO A 18 2.54 -3.97 -8.04
CA PRO A 18 3.07 -3.89 -9.40
C PRO A 18 4.61 -3.96 -9.43
N ILE A 19 5.14 -4.52 -10.51
CA ILE A 19 6.58 -4.53 -10.82
C ILE A 19 7.08 -3.08 -10.94
N ASN A 20 8.31 -2.82 -10.49
CA ASN A 20 8.99 -1.51 -10.54
C ASN A 20 8.39 -0.38 -9.69
N VAL A 21 7.36 -0.64 -8.89
CA VAL A 21 6.82 0.30 -7.89
C VAL A 21 7.56 0.15 -6.56
N PRO A 22 8.08 1.22 -5.94
CA PRO A 22 8.68 1.12 -4.60
C PRO A 22 7.60 0.85 -3.56
N VAL A 23 7.91 0.03 -2.55
CA VAL A 23 6.95 -0.27 -1.46
C VAL A 23 6.81 0.90 -0.50
N GLN A 24 7.89 1.64 -0.27
CA GLN A 24 8.00 2.81 0.59
C GLN A 24 8.83 3.87 -0.15
N GLU A 25 8.59 5.14 0.18
CA GLU A 25 9.35 6.28 -0.34
C GLU A 25 10.87 6.04 -0.29
N ASP A 26 11.53 6.34 -1.40
CA ASP A 26 12.98 6.31 -1.54
C ASP A 26 13.47 7.62 -2.22
N ASN A 27 14.77 7.70 -2.51
CA ASN A 27 15.37 8.90 -3.09
C ASN A 27 14.90 9.24 -4.51
N SER A 28 14.17 8.34 -5.19
CA SER A 28 13.71 8.57 -6.56
C SER A 28 12.51 9.52 -6.65
N ARG A 29 11.80 9.75 -5.54
CA ARG A 29 10.53 10.51 -5.47
C ARG A 29 9.40 9.90 -6.30
N ASP A 30 9.53 8.64 -6.71
CA ASP A 30 8.44 7.93 -7.36
C ASP A 30 7.31 7.66 -6.38
N GLN A 31 6.10 7.50 -6.92
CA GLN A 31 4.95 7.16 -6.11
C GLN A 31 5.12 5.73 -5.55
N ASP A 32 5.12 5.62 -4.22
CA ASP A 32 5.25 4.35 -3.53
C ASP A 32 3.90 3.73 -3.15
N LEU A 33 3.90 2.41 -2.98
CA LEU A 33 2.71 1.64 -2.67
C LEU A 33 2.08 2.04 -1.33
N LEU A 34 2.89 2.31 -0.29
CA LEU A 34 2.37 2.72 1.01
C LEU A 34 1.58 4.03 0.92
N SER A 35 2.08 5.02 0.19
CA SER A 35 1.38 6.29 -0.05
C SER A 35 0.11 6.11 -0.88
N ILE A 36 0.15 5.26 -1.92
CA ILE A 36 -1.03 4.91 -2.74
C ILE A 36 -2.13 4.32 -1.85
N LEU A 37 -1.80 3.34 -1.02
CA LEU A 37 -2.76 2.63 -0.19
C LEU A 37 -3.30 3.50 0.96
N LYS A 38 -2.47 4.35 1.57
CA LYS A 38 -2.95 5.35 2.54
C LYS A 38 -3.99 6.28 1.93
N LYS A 39 -3.78 6.74 0.68
CA LYS A 39 -4.74 7.57 -0.04
C LYS A 39 -6.03 6.79 -0.34
N TYR A 40 -5.90 5.53 -0.77
CA TYR A 40 -7.03 4.63 -0.96
C TYR A 40 -7.90 4.52 0.30
N ILE A 41 -7.31 4.13 1.44
CA ILE A 41 -8.03 3.98 2.72
C ILE A 41 -8.69 5.30 3.14
N LYS A 42 -7.99 6.44 2.96
CA LYS A 42 -8.53 7.75 3.33
C LYS A 42 -9.82 8.07 2.57
N VAL A 43 -9.82 7.81 1.27
CA VAL A 43 -10.98 8.05 0.39
C VAL A 43 -12.09 7.04 0.66
N GLN A 44 -11.77 5.75 0.73
CA GLN A 44 -12.79 4.70 0.92
C GLN A 44 -13.54 4.81 2.24
N TYR A 45 -12.82 5.11 3.32
CA TYR A 45 -13.41 5.15 4.67
C TYR A 45 -13.66 6.57 5.18
N ASN A 46 -13.51 7.58 4.32
CA ASN A 46 -13.67 8.99 4.67
C ASN A 46 -12.98 9.39 5.98
N LYS A 47 -11.77 8.83 6.22
CA LYS A 47 -11.09 8.98 7.52
C LYS A 47 -10.67 10.45 7.73
N PRO A 48 -11.11 11.11 8.82
CA PRO A 48 -10.62 12.44 9.15
C PRO A 48 -9.16 12.34 9.62
N GLY A 49 -8.24 13.06 8.96
CA GLY A 49 -6.82 13.11 9.32
C GLY A 49 -5.90 12.19 8.52
N ASN A 50 -4.84 11.70 9.18
CA ASN A 50 -3.82 10.86 8.58
C ASN A 50 -4.16 9.38 8.74
N VAL A 51 -3.96 8.61 7.68
CA VAL A 51 -4.20 7.16 7.69
C VAL A 51 -2.98 6.44 8.25
N TYR A 52 -3.22 5.63 9.28
CA TYR A 52 -2.27 4.60 9.69
C TYR A 52 -2.33 3.43 8.70
N LEU A 53 -1.15 2.97 8.30
CA LEU A 53 -0.92 1.75 7.53
C LEU A 53 0.52 1.33 7.82
N GLY A 54 0.70 0.17 8.42
CA GLY A 54 1.96 -0.39 8.86
C GLY A 54 2.59 -1.29 7.79
N LEU A 55 3.87 -1.04 7.53
CA LEU A 55 4.70 -1.87 6.66
C LEU A 55 5.30 -3.02 7.48
N VAL A 56 4.83 -4.25 7.27
CA VAL A 56 5.30 -5.43 8.02
C VAL A 56 6.43 -6.19 7.31
N HIS A 57 6.54 -6.06 6.00
CA HIS A 57 7.63 -6.59 5.18
C HIS A 57 7.72 -5.80 3.87
N ARG A 58 8.77 -6.04 3.06
CA ARG A 58 8.97 -5.37 1.76
C ARG A 58 9.24 -6.38 0.65
N LEU A 59 8.86 -5.98 -0.56
CA LEU A 59 9.35 -6.54 -1.81
C LEU A 59 10.23 -5.48 -2.48
N ASP A 60 11.31 -5.91 -3.12
CA ASP A 60 12.18 -4.96 -3.81
C ASP A 60 11.46 -4.34 -5.01
N ARG A 61 11.96 -3.18 -5.43
CA ARG A 61 11.38 -2.40 -6.53
C ARG A 61 11.08 -3.24 -7.78
N PRO A 62 12.01 -4.07 -8.33
CA PRO A 62 11.72 -4.87 -9.53
C PRO A 62 10.81 -6.09 -9.28
N VAL A 63 10.41 -6.37 -8.04
CA VAL A 63 9.63 -7.56 -7.69
C VAL A 63 8.14 -7.23 -7.65
N GLY A 64 7.31 -7.95 -8.40
CA GLY A 64 5.86 -7.91 -8.27
C GLY A 64 5.32 -9.01 -7.35
N GLY A 65 4.03 -8.96 -7.02
CA GLY A 65 3.34 -10.05 -6.32
C GLY A 65 2.69 -9.63 -5.00
N THR A 66 2.35 -10.61 -4.17
CA THR A 66 1.53 -10.41 -2.98
C THR A 66 2.30 -9.73 -1.85
N ILE A 67 1.71 -8.70 -1.26
CA ILE A 67 2.22 -8.00 -0.07
C ILE A 67 1.09 -7.74 0.93
N VAL A 68 1.40 -7.82 2.22
CA VAL A 68 0.48 -7.58 3.32
C VAL A 68 0.89 -6.33 4.10
N PHE A 69 -0.10 -5.54 4.52
CA PHE A 69 0.03 -4.39 5.39
C PHE A 69 -0.83 -4.57 6.65
N ALA A 70 -0.38 -4.00 7.77
CA ALA A 70 -1.18 -3.87 8.99
C ALA A 70 -2.00 -2.58 8.94
N LYS A 71 -3.32 -2.65 9.05
CA LYS A 71 -4.25 -1.54 8.82
C LYS A 71 -4.74 -0.88 10.10
#